data_AF-F7KV52-F1
#
_entry.id   AF-F7KV52-F1
#
_cell.length_a   1.000
_cell.length_b   1.000
_cell.length_c   1.000
_cell.angle_alpha   90.00
_cell.angle_beta   90.00
_cell.angle_gamma   90.00
#
_symmetry.space_group_name_H-M   'P 1'
#
loop_
_entity.id
_entity.type
_entity.pdbx_description
1 polymer ?
#
loop_
_entity_poly.entity_id
_entity_poly.type
_entity_poly.pdbx_seq_one_letter_code
_entity_poly.pdbx_strand_id
1 'polypeptide(L)'
;MDFITLSAKTCMAHLLLKETFDQFSFIEGEITTFNKFTLDGFLQKDFFDDAPKRSHSYWKEVRELCFAIIRGRRTPLNFKIVLSLAPENFAAFLEKHQIGACRAEDIQGLYLNFHYDGTTLQCITGTSMHTFTMDKTLEREWDAYVGKMLGNWREL
;
A
#
# COMPACT_ATOMS: atom_id res chain seq x y z
N MET A 1 -12.47 2.93 -7.00
CA MET A 1 -11.29 2.13 -7.41
C MET A 1 -10.76 2.81 -8.63
N ASP A 2 -9.66 3.53 -8.45
CA ASP A 2 -9.00 4.29 -9.48
C ASP A 2 -7.71 3.59 -9.91
N PHE A 3 -7.46 3.63 -11.21
CA PHE A 3 -6.23 3.13 -11.83
C PHE A 3 -5.35 4.31 -12.19
N ILE A 4 -4.14 4.34 -11.62
CA ILE A 4 -3.19 5.43 -11.83
C ILE A 4 -1.92 4.84 -12.46
N THR A 5 -1.63 5.17 -13.72
CA THR A 5 -0.34 4.87 -14.35
C THR A 5 0.71 5.85 -13.83
N LEU A 6 1.83 5.32 -13.37
CA LEU A 6 2.88 6.06 -12.67
C LEU A 6 4.21 5.91 -13.37
N SER A 7 5.01 6.99 -13.35
CA SER A 7 6.40 6.96 -13.78
C SER A 7 7.14 5.94 -12.94
N ALA A 8 7.58 4.85 -13.57
CA ALA A 8 8.27 3.76 -12.87
C ALA A 8 9.46 4.28 -12.07
N LYS A 9 10.25 5.21 -12.63
CA LYS A 9 11.40 5.82 -11.95
C LYS A 9 10.99 6.54 -10.67
N THR A 10 10.01 7.42 -10.74
CA THR A 10 9.59 8.25 -9.59
C THR A 10 8.91 7.38 -8.53
N CYS A 11 7.98 6.52 -8.93
CA CYS A 11 7.29 5.64 -7.99
C CYS A 11 8.25 4.67 -7.31
N MET A 12 9.17 4.03 -8.04
CA MET A 12 10.15 3.11 -7.44
C MET A 12 11.08 3.82 -6.45
N ALA A 13 11.46 5.07 -6.72
CA ALA A 13 12.24 5.85 -5.75
C ALA A 13 11.45 6.09 -4.46
N HIS A 14 10.16 6.42 -4.56
CA HIS A 14 9.32 6.61 -3.38
C HIS A 14 8.98 5.32 -2.65
N LEU A 15 8.74 4.24 -3.39
CA LEU A 15 8.38 2.94 -2.83
C LEU A 15 9.58 2.27 -2.16
N LEU A 16 10.78 2.34 -2.73
CA LEU A 16 11.92 1.55 -2.26
C LEU A 16 12.99 2.36 -1.51
N LEU A 17 13.07 3.68 -1.71
CA LEU A 17 14.19 4.49 -1.20
C LEU A 17 13.77 5.62 -0.25
N LYS A 18 12.52 6.09 -0.30
CA LYS A 18 12.05 7.22 0.51
C LYS A 18 11.02 6.78 1.54
N GLU A 19 10.82 7.62 2.54
CA GLU A 19 9.95 7.36 3.69
C GLU A 19 8.45 7.54 3.42
N THR A 20 8.05 7.71 2.15
CA THR A 20 6.70 8.14 1.77
C THR A 20 5.60 7.19 2.23
N PHE A 21 5.91 5.90 2.32
CA PHE A 21 4.94 4.87 2.72
C PHE A 21 5.30 4.22 4.06
N ASP A 22 6.25 4.79 4.83
CA ASP A 22 6.87 4.09 5.97
C ASP A 22 5.91 3.73 7.10
N GLN A 23 4.77 4.43 7.19
CA GLN A 23 3.72 4.19 8.19
C GLN A 23 2.49 3.48 7.60
N PHE A 24 2.56 3.05 6.33
CA PHE A 24 1.54 2.18 5.76
C PHE A 24 1.77 0.75 6.23
N SER A 25 0.68 0.04 6.51
CA SER A 25 0.71 -1.40 6.71
C SER A 25 1.09 -2.10 5.42
N PHE A 26 2.09 -2.97 5.45
CA PHE A 26 2.40 -3.90 4.38
C PHE A 26 1.47 -5.10 4.47
N ILE A 27 0.66 -5.32 3.42
CA ILE A 27 -0.35 -6.38 3.39
C ILE A 27 0.24 -7.65 2.78
N GLU A 28 0.79 -7.53 1.57
CA GLU A 28 1.46 -8.64 0.88
C GLU A 28 2.37 -8.11 -0.24
N GLY A 29 3.30 -8.97 -0.67
CA GLY A 29 4.21 -8.67 -1.76
C GLY A 29 4.54 -9.91 -2.60
N GLU A 30 4.58 -9.73 -3.91
CA GLU A 30 5.06 -10.71 -4.87
C GLU A 30 6.10 -10.04 -5.77
N ILE A 31 7.31 -10.58 -5.85
CA ILE A 31 8.38 -10.02 -6.66
C ILE A 31 9.00 -11.13 -7.50
N THR A 32 9.04 -10.95 -8.82
CA THR A 32 9.63 -11.92 -9.74
C THR A 32 10.93 -11.36 -10.32
N THR A 33 12.07 -11.97 -9.95
CA THR A 33 13.40 -11.69 -10.52
C THR A 33 13.99 -12.96 -11.13
N PHE A 34 15.12 -13.46 -10.60
CA PHE A 34 15.64 -14.80 -10.92
C PHE A 34 14.80 -15.90 -10.27
N ASN A 35 14.07 -15.57 -9.21
CA ASN A 35 13.09 -16.41 -8.55
C ASN A 35 11.81 -15.59 -8.29
N LYS A 36 10.72 -16.30 -7.99
CA LYS A 36 9.50 -15.71 -7.48
C LYS A 36 9.55 -15.68 -5.95
N PHE A 37 9.46 -14.50 -5.37
CA PHE A 37 9.41 -14.28 -3.93
C PHE A 37 7.99 -13.85 -3.55
N THR A 38 7.44 -14.47 -2.51
CA THR A 38 6.15 -14.11 -1.91
C THR A 38 6.40 -13.72 -0.46
N LEU A 39 5.92 -12.55 -0.06
CA LEU A 39 6.08 -12.00 1.27
C LEU A 39 4.69 -11.75 1.87
N ASP A 40 4.46 -12.34 3.03
CA ASP A 40 3.25 -12.13 3.82
C ASP A 40 3.45 -10.95 4.79
N GLY A 41 2.41 -10.12 4.94
CA GLY A 41 2.48 -8.91 5.75
C GLY A 41 2.20 -9.12 7.24
N PHE A 42 1.65 -10.26 7.65
CA PHE A 42 1.30 -10.50 9.04
C PHE A 42 2.53 -10.69 9.92
N LEU A 43 2.54 -9.95 11.03
CA LEU A 43 3.53 -10.15 12.08
C LEU A 43 3.27 -11.50 12.76
N GLN A 44 4.25 -12.40 12.67
CA GLN A 44 4.25 -13.67 13.39
C GLN A 44 4.46 -13.40 14.88
N LYS A 45 3.39 -13.40 15.68
CA LYS A 45 3.42 -12.94 17.07
C LYS A 45 4.37 -13.75 17.95
N ASP A 46 4.47 -15.05 17.69
CA ASP A 46 5.34 -15.97 18.41
C ASP A 46 6.84 -15.73 18.19
N PHE A 47 7.21 -14.88 17.21
CA PHE A 47 8.59 -14.47 16.99
C PHE A 47 9.08 -13.41 18.00
N PHE A 48 8.15 -12.67 18.63
CA PHE A 48 8.48 -11.53 19.49
C PHE A 48 8.31 -11.90 20.96
N ASP A 49 9.27 -11.50 21.79
CA ASP A 49 9.10 -11.56 23.25
C ASP A 49 7.95 -10.65 23.70
N ASP A 50 7.92 -9.42 23.16
CA ASP A 50 6.86 -8.44 23.34
C ASP A 50 6.18 -8.13 21.99
N ALA A 51 5.11 -8.85 21.70
CA ALA A 51 4.45 -8.77 20.40
C ALA A 51 3.73 -7.41 20.17
N PRO A 52 3.93 -6.75 19.01
CA PRO A 52 3.21 -5.53 18.67
C PRO A 52 1.69 -5.75 18.60
N LYS A 53 0.89 -4.75 19.00
CA LYS A 53 -0.59 -4.83 18.93
C LYS A 53 -1.13 -4.85 17.50
N ARG A 54 -0.46 -4.19 16.55
CA ARG A 54 -0.87 -4.14 15.14
C ARG A 54 -0.69 -5.50 14.46
N SER A 55 -1.54 -5.86 13.50
CA SER A 55 -1.47 -7.17 12.85
C SER A 55 -0.38 -7.25 11.77
N HIS A 56 -0.12 -6.16 11.06
CA HIS A 56 0.78 -6.12 9.91
C HIS A 56 2.09 -5.40 10.23
N SER A 57 3.15 -5.75 9.50
CA SER A 57 4.38 -4.96 9.47
C SER A 57 4.11 -3.61 8.83
N TYR A 58 4.84 -2.57 9.23
CA TYR A 58 4.88 -1.35 8.45
C TYR A 58 5.81 -1.50 7.26
N TRP A 59 5.56 -0.73 6.20
CA TRP A 59 6.38 -0.78 5.00
C TRP A 59 7.87 -0.55 5.29
N LYS A 60 8.22 0.39 6.17
CA LYS A 60 9.62 0.69 6.53
C LYS A 60 10.40 -0.54 7.02
N GLU A 61 9.72 -1.51 7.62
CA GLU A 61 10.33 -2.71 8.21
C GLU A 61 10.65 -3.76 7.14
N VAL A 62 9.96 -3.71 5.99
CA VAL A 62 10.09 -4.68 4.90
C VAL A 62 10.71 -4.06 3.64
N ARG A 63 10.68 -2.73 3.50
CA ARG A 63 11.15 -1.97 2.33
C ARG A 63 12.58 -2.33 1.93
N GLU A 64 13.48 -2.43 2.90
CA GLU A 64 14.88 -2.76 2.63
C GLU A 64 15.06 -4.18 2.09
N LEU A 65 14.26 -5.15 2.57
CA LEU A 65 14.22 -6.51 2.05
C LEU A 65 13.69 -6.53 0.61
N CYS A 66 12.57 -5.84 0.34
CA CYS A 66 12.05 -5.72 -1.03
C CYS A 66 13.04 -5.04 -1.96
N PHE A 67 13.71 -3.98 -1.49
CA PHE A 67 14.79 -3.33 -2.24
C PHE A 67 15.94 -4.30 -2.51
N ALA A 68 16.32 -5.14 -1.55
CA ALA A 68 17.38 -6.15 -1.72
C ALA A 68 17.01 -7.21 -2.77
N ILE A 69 15.74 -7.60 -2.87
CA ILE A 69 15.24 -8.54 -3.90
C ILE A 69 15.25 -7.88 -5.29
N ILE A 70 14.84 -6.60 -5.37
CA ILE A 70 14.68 -5.87 -6.63
C ILE A 70 16.02 -5.32 -7.16
N ARG A 71 16.94 -4.93 -6.28
CA ARG A 71 18.22 -4.34 -6.68
C ARG A 71 19.05 -5.36 -7.45
N GLY A 72 19.69 -4.92 -8.52
CA GLY A 72 20.52 -5.77 -9.35
C GLY A 72 20.86 -5.12 -10.67
N ARG A 73 21.50 -5.88 -11.56
CA ARG A 73 21.81 -5.43 -12.92
C ARG A 73 20.60 -5.47 -13.86
N ARG A 74 19.60 -6.29 -13.55
CA ARG A 74 18.39 -6.47 -14.33
C ARG A 74 17.20 -6.02 -13.49
N THR A 75 16.23 -5.39 -14.13
CA THR A 75 14.95 -5.06 -13.51
C THR A 75 14.16 -6.33 -13.19
N PRO A 76 13.26 -6.29 -12.19
CA PRO A 76 12.32 -7.39 -11.95
C PRO A 76 11.45 -7.61 -13.19
N LEU A 77 11.05 -8.86 -13.42
CA LEU A 77 10.10 -9.22 -14.48
C LEU A 77 8.71 -8.65 -14.18
N ASN A 78 8.31 -8.70 -12.91
CA ASN A 78 7.10 -8.06 -12.40
C ASN A 78 7.18 -7.97 -10.88
N PHE A 79 6.32 -7.14 -10.29
CA PHE A 79 6.00 -7.23 -8.88
C PHE A 79 4.59 -6.73 -8.57
N LYS A 80 4.06 -7.18 -7.44
CA LYS A 80 2.87 -6.66 -6.77
C LYS A 80 3.25 -6.31 -5.34
N ILE A 81 2.94 -5.11 -4.89
CA ILE A 81 3.10 -4.70 -3.49
C ILE A 81 1.79 -4.07 -3.06
N VAL A 82 1.16 -4.65 -2.03
CA VAL A 82 -0.09 -4.16 -1.48
C VAL A 82 0.19 -3.50 -0.14
N LEU A 83 -0.12 -2.21 -0.06
CA LEU A 83 -0.05 -1.43 1.17
C LEU A 83 -1.46 -1.01 1.59
N SER A 84 -1.63 -0.70 2.87
CA SER A 84 -2.85 -0.06 3.37
C SER A 84 -2.51 1.07 4.35
N LEU A 85 -3.36 2.09 4.42
CA LEU A 85 -3.31 3.02 5.54
C LEU A 85 -3.40 2.21 6.83
N ALA A 86 -2.51 2.47 7.80
CA ALA A 86 -2.52 1.70 9.02
C ALA A 86 -3.83 1.94 9.82
N PRO A 87 -4.46 0.91 10.41
CA PRO A 87 -5.79 1.01 11.03
C PRO A 87 -5.92 2.12 12.09
N GLU A 88 -4.85 2.38 12.84
CA GLU A 88 -4.78 3.47 13.82
C GLU A 88 -4.98 4.87 13.22
N ASN A 89 -4.82 5.02 11.90
CA ASN A 89 -5.01 6.28 11.20
C ASN A 89 -6.41 6.42 10.56
N PHE A 90 -7.26 5.40 10.60
CA PHE A 90 -8.60 5.44 9.98
C PHE A 90 -9.48 6.53 10.59
N ALA A 91 -9.53 6.64 11.91
CA ALA A 91 -10.33 7.67 12.59
C ALA A 91 -9.88 9.09 12.19
N ALA A 92 -8.57 9.34 12.17
CA ALA A 92 -8.01 10.63 11.76
C ALA A 92 -8.30 10.94 10.27
N PHE A 93 -8.29 9.91 9.41
CA PHE A 93 -8.67 10.07 8.00
C PHE A 93 -10.14 10.46 7.85
N LEU A 94 -11.06 9.75 8.53
CA LEU A 94 -12.50 10.04 8.51
C LEU A 94 -12.79 11.46 9.00
N GLU A 95 -12.19 11.87 10.11
CA GLU A 95 -12.36 13.22 10.68
C GLU A 95 -11.87 14.30 9.70
N LYS A 96 -10.65 14.15 9.19
CA LYS A 96 -10.04 15.12 8.26
C LYS A 96 -10.85 15.31 6.98
N HIS A 97 -11.47 14.24 6.48
CA HIS A 97 -12.29 14.24 5.27
C HIS A 97 -13.79 14.41 5.55
N GLN A 98 -14.18 14.63 6.81
CA GLN A 98 -15.57 14.86 7.25
C GLN A 98 -16.52 13.72 6.84
N ILE A 99 -16.04 12.48 6.89
CA ILE A 99 -16.80 11.29 6.50
C ILE A 99 -17.59 10.80 7.72
N GLY A 100 -18.88 11.10 7.76
CA GLY A 100 -19.79 10.67 8.83
C GLY A 100 -20.56 9.37 8.57
N ALA A 101 -20.43 8.79 7.38
CA ALA A 101 -21.23 7.63 6.95
C ALA A 101 -20.75 6.27 7.49
N CYS A 102 -19.54 6.21 8.07
CA CYS A 102 -18.98 5.00 8.67
C CYS A 102 -18.03 5.34 9.82
N ARG A 103 -17.72 4.36 10.66
CA ARG A 103 -16.76 4.46 11.77
C ARG A 103 -15.45 3.76 11.39
N ALA A 104 -14.38 4.07 12.10
CA ALA A 104 -13.09 3.43 11.88
C ALA A 104 -13.16 1.89 12.03
N GLU A 105 -13.96 1.41 12.99
CA GLU A 105 -14.20 -0.03 13.21
C GLU A 105 -14.91 -0.72 12.02
N ASP A 106 -15.62 0.01 11.17
CA ASP A 106 -16.32 -0.54 10.02
C ASP A 106 -15.39 -0.76 8.82
N ILE A 107 -14.20 -0.15 8.83
CA ILE A 107 -13.24 -0.17 7.74
C ILE A 107 -12.29 -1.36 7.91
N GLN A 108 -12.30 -2.26 6.93
CA GLN A 108 -11.34 -3.36 6.86
C GLN A 108 -10.00 -2.90 6.27
N GLY A 109 -10.00 -1.99 5.29
CA GLY A 109 -8.76 -1.46 4.73
C GLY A 109 -8.92 -0.37 3.68
N LEU A 110 -7.90 0.48 3.58
CA LEU A 110 -7.74 1.52 2.57
C LEU A 110 -6.43 1.26 1.84
N TYR A 111 -6.50 0.73 0.62
CA TYR A 111 -5.39 0.04 -0.04
C TYR A 111 -4.76 0.86 -1.16
N LEU A 112 -3.47 0.61 -1.34
CA LEU A 112 -2.65 0.95 -2.50
C LEU A 112 -2.06 -0.34 -3.06
N ASN A 113 -2.48 -0.74 -4.26
CA ASN A 113 -1.94 -1.91 -4.93
C ASN A 113 -1.00 -1.47 -6.04
N PHE A 114 0.31 -1.57 -5.80
CA PHE A 114 1.31 -1.29 -6.82
C PHE A 114 1.54 -2.55 -7.66
N HIS A 115 1.39 -2.42 -8.97
CA HIS A 115 1.63 -3.50 -9.92
C HIS A 115 2.59 -3.02 -11.00
N TYR A 116 3.69 -3.75 -11.19
CA TYR A 116 4.63 -3.53 -12.28
C TYR A 116 4.70 -4.79 -13.12
N ASP A 117 4.51 -4.67 -14.43
CA ASP A 117 4.47 -5.81 -15.37
C ASP A 117 5.78 -6.01 -16.17
N GLY A 118 6.84 -5.28 -15.80
CA GLY A 118 8.11 -5.24 -16.55
C GLY A 118 8.22 -4.02 -17.47
N THR A 119 7.12 -3.32 -17.72
CA THR A 119 7.07 -2.13 -18.59
C THR A 119 6.36 -0.97 -17.90
N THR A 120 5.18 -1.21 -17.38
CA THR A 120 4.26 -0.20 -16.85
C THR A 120 4.11 -0.41 -15.35
N LEU A 121 4.16 0.69 -14.58
CA LEU A 121 3.88 0.68 -13.16
C LEU A 121 2.53 1.36 -12.90
N GLN A 122 1.63 0.67 -12.24
CA GLN A 122 0.29 1.14 -11.90
C GLN A 122 0.06 1.09 -10.39
N CYS A 123 -0.71 2.03 -9.87
CA CYS A 123 -1.30 1.97 -8.54
C CYS A 123 -2.82 1.87 -8.67
N ILE A 124 -3.40 0.86 -8.03
CA ILE A 124 -4.84 0.66 -7.96
C ILE A 124 -5.30 0.89 -6.53
N THR A 125 -6.16 1.87 -6.33
CA THR A 125 -6.73 2.15 -5.01
C THR A 125 -7.86 1.18 -4.68
N GLY A 126 -8.02 0.84 -3.40
CA GLY A 126 -9.12 0.01 -2.96
C GLY A 126 -9.63 0.44 -1.58
N THR A 127 -10.90 0.23 -1.33
CA THR A 127 -11.48 0.33 0.02
C THR A 127 -12.19 -0.98 0.32
N SER A 128 -12.19 -1.38 1.59
CA SER A 128 -12.87 -2.57 2.07
C SER A 128 -13.51 -2.28 3.41
N MET A 129 -14.71 -2.81 3.60
CA MET A 129 -15.56 -2.60 4.77
C MET A 129 -15.92 -3.96 5.36
N HIS A 130 -16.03 -4.03 6.69
CA HIS A 130 -16.55 -5.22 7.38
C HIS A 130 -18.04 -5.44 7.14
N THR A 131 -18.76 -4.40 6.73
CA THR A 131 -20.19 -4.44 6.42
C THR A 131 -20.45 -3.89 5.01
N PHE A 132 -21.52 -4.39 4.38
CA PHE A 132 -21.93 -3.86 3.09
C PHE A 132 -22.52 -2.45 3.25
N THR A 133 -22.08 -1.52 2.41
CA THR A 133 -22.65 -0.18 2.30
C THR A 133 -22.79 0.23 0.83
N MET A 134 -23.87 0.97 0.53
CA MET A 134 -24.06 1.62 -0.77
C MET A 134 -23.39 3.00 -0.83
N ASP A 135 -22.97 3.52 0.32
CA ASP A 135 -22.28 4.81 0.42
C ASP A 135 -20.85 4.69 -0.13
N LYS A 136 -20.54 5.51 -1.13
CA LYS A 136 -19.22 5.52 -1.80
C LYS A 136 -18.34 6.69 -1.37
N THR A 137 -18.70 7.41 -0.31
CA THR A 137 -17.97 8.59 0.15
C THR A 137 -16.54 8.24 0.56
N LEU A 138 -16.37 7.13 1.30
CA LEU A 138 -15.04 6.65 1.69
C LEU A 138 -14.16 6.32 0.47
N GLU A 139 -14.72 5.62 -0.52
CA GLU A 139 -14.04 5.29 -1.78
C GLU A 139 -13.59 6.56 -2.51
N ARG A 140 -14.50 7.53 -2.68
CA ARG A 140 -14.22 8.79 -3.38
C ARG A 140 -13.16 9.63 -2.68
N GLU A 141 -13.23 9.75 -1.36
CA GLU A 141 -12.26 10.53 -0.59
C GLU A 141 -10.89 9.84 -0.55
N TRP A 142 -10.85 8.51 -0.49
CA TRP A 142 -9.61 7.75 -0.61
C TRP A 142 -8.97 7.93 -2.00
N ASP A 143 -9.75 7.75 -3.07
CA ASP A 143 -9.28 7.94 -4.45
C ASP A 143 -8.75 9.37 -4.68
N ALA A 144 -9.45 10.39 -4.15
CA ALA A 144 -9.02 11.78 -4.22
C ALA A 144 -7.75 12.06 -3.40
N TYR A 145 -7.63 11.49 -2.19
CA TYR A 145 -6.44 11.61 -1.35
C TYR A 145 -5.21 11.02 -2.06
N VAL A 146 -5.34 9.79 -2.56
CA VAL A 146 -4.26 9.10 -3.27
C VAL A 146 -3.93 9.80 -4.59
N GLY A 147 -4.94 10.26 -5.32
CA GLY A 147 -4.76 11.02 -6.55
C GLY A 147 -3.92 12.29 -6.35
N LYS A 148 -4.12 13.00 -5.23
CA LYS A 148 -3.29 14.15 -4.85
C LYS A 148 -1.87 13.72 -4.42
N MET A 149 -1.77 12.69 -3.59
CA MET A 149 -0.48 12.17 -3.10
C MET A 149 0.45 11.71 -4.23
N LEU A 150 -0.11 11.04 -5.25
CA LEU A 150 0.62 10.50 -6.40
C LEU A 150 0.59 11.41 -7.63
N GLY A 151 -0.06 12.58 -7.56
CA GLY A 151 -0.35 13.42 -8.73
C GLY A 151 0.88 13.79 -9.55
N ASN A 152 1.98 14.12 -8.87
CA ASN A 152 3.25 14.51 -9.51
C ASN A 152 4.06 13.32 -10.05
N TRP A 153 3.56 12.10 -9.91
CA TRP A 153 4.24 10.86 -10.35
C TRP A 153 3.57 10.22 -11.55
N ARG A 154 2.44 10.77 -12.02
CA ARG A 154 1.71 10.25 -13.18
C ARG A 154 2.58 10.33 -14.44
N GLU A 155 2.50 9.31 -15.30
CA GLU A 155 3.05 9.43 -16.66
C GLU A 155 2.19 10.42 -17.46
N LEU A 156 2.85 11.26 -18.27
CA LEU A 156 2.21 12.22 -19.16
C LEU A 156 1.59 11.51 -20.37
#